data_AF-A0A443AAE4-F1
#
_entry.id   AF-A0A443AAE4-F1
#
_cell.length_a   1.000
_cell.length_b   1.000
_cell.length_c   1.000
_cell.angle_alpha   90.00
_cell.angle_beta   90.00
_cell.angle_gamma   90.00
#
_symmetry.space_group_name_H-M   'P 1'
#
loop_
_entity.id
_entity.type
_entity.pdbx_description
1 polymer ?
#
loop_
_entity_poly.entity_id
_entity_poly.type
_entity_poly.pdbx_seq_one_letter_code
_entity_poly.pdbx_strand_id
1 'polypeptide(L)'
;MQVVEGCHGSSITLHCRSVVQQLRASWNKERPAALDRFGRSYCPQFRHQSSEVSMTHIRTDNQPVTQITIVDSEPDKQSEALSVMAERARFMAHQPGFISISLHRSLDGRRIVNYVQWQNRDLLRSAHQAPEFRREWGHFDQLTDEIDPNLYEVTEVIESGQ
;
A
#
# COMPACT_ATOMS: atom_id res chain seq x y z
N MET A 1 -10.61 16.37 46.66
CA MET A 1 -11.16 15.23 47.41
C MET A 1 -11.26 14.07 46.42
N GLN A 2 -10.30 13.13 46.51
CA GLN A 2 -10.48 11.65 46.50
C GLN A 2 -11.70 11.08 45.72
N VAL A 3 -11.65 10.05 44.86
CA VAL A 3 -10.92 8.74 44.78
C VAL A 3 -11.11 8.19 43.34
N VAL A 4 -10.07 7.68 42.64
CA VAL A 4 -9.79 6.26 42.25
C VAL A 4 -11.04 5.51 41.69
N GLU A 5 -11.07 4.93 40.48
CA GLU A 5 -10.47 3.65 40.09
C GLU A 5 -10.58 3.44 38.56
N GLY A 6 -9.53 2.88 37.96
CA GLY A 6 -9.51 2.49 36.56
C GLY A 6 -8.74 1.18 36.38
N CYS A 7 -9.48 0.13 36.04
CA CYS A 7 -9.18 -0.97 35.11
C CYS A 7 -10.01 -2.21 35.50
N HIS A 8 -10.82 -2.74 34.57
CA HIS A 8 -10.78 -4.13 34.09
C HIS A 8 -11.88 -4.39 33.05
N GLY A 9 -11.45 -4.80 31.85
CA GLY A 9 -12.08 -5.73 30.91
C GLY A 9 -13.53 -5.55 30.48
N SER A 10 -13.75 -5.25 29.20
CA SER A 10 -14.62 -6.04 28.32
C SER A 10 -14.44 -5.64 26.85
N SER A 11 -14.35 -6.65 26.00
CA SER A 11 -14.26 -6.59 24.53
C SER A 11 -15.30 -5.65 23.92
N ILE A 12 -14.86 -4.75 23.03
CA ILE A 12 -15.76 -4.03 22.12
C ILE A 12 -15.12 -3.95 20.74
N THR A 13 -15.51 -4.88 19.87
CA THR A 13 -15.45 -4.71 18.42
C THR A 13 -16.44 -3.60 18.04
N LEU A 14 -15.96 -2.44 17.57
CA LEU A 14 -16.83 -1.41 16.99
C LEU A 14 -16.43 -1.11 15.54
N HIS A 15 -17.35 -1.48 14.65
CA HIS A 15 -17.38 -1.21 13.22
C HIS A 15 -17.17 0.28 12.89
N CYS A 16 -16.05 0.60 12.24
CA CYS A 16 -15.79 1.93 11.70
C CYS A 16 -16.49 2.14 10.34
N ARG A 17 -17.83 2.09 10.30
CA ARG A 17 -18.63 2.70 9.19
C ARG A 17 -18.94 4.18 9.45
N SER A 18 -18.86 4.62 10.71
CA SER A 18 -19.24 5.96 11.14
C SER A 18 -18.27 7.05 10.67
N VAL A 19 -16.94 6.83 10.77
CA VAL A 19 -15.95 7.88 10.46
C VAL A 19 -15.97 8.27 8.99
N VAL A 20 -16.13 7.31 8.08
CA VAL A 20 -16.25 7.58 6.63
C VAL A 20 -17.55 8.32 6.30
N GLN A 21 -18.65 8.02 7.00
CA GLN A 21 -19.92 8.73 6.80
C GLN A 21 -19.90 10.15 7.38
N GLN A 22 -19.26 10.36 8.53
CA GLN A 22 -19.12 11.67 9.15
C GLN A 22 -18.20 12.60 8.35
N LEU A 23 -17.10 12.09 7.80
CA LEU A 23 -16.21 12.85 6.91
C LEU A 23 -16.88 13.20 5.57
N ARG A 24 -17.77 12.35 5.05
CA ARG A 24 -18.60 12.67 3.86
C ARG A 24 -19.60 13.79 4.13
N ALA A 25 -20.17 13.83 5.33
CA ALA A 25 -21.18 14.82 5.69
C ALA A 25 -20.58 16.23 5.92
N SER A 26 -19.34 16.32 6.42
CA SER A 26 -18.65 17.61 6.57
C SER A 26 -18.17 18.19 5.24
N TRP A 27 -17.69 17.35 4.32
CA TRP A 27 -17.22 17.80 2.99
C TRP A 27 -18.33 18.33 2.07
N ASN A 28 -19.58 17.90 2.28
CA ASN A 28 -20.73 18.30 1.43
C ASN A 28 -21.35 19.66 1.83
N LYS A 29 -20.94 20.27 2.95
CA LYS A 29 -21.56 21.52 3.44
C LYS A 29 -21.00 22.80 2.83
N GLU A 30 -19.87 22.76 2.12
CA GLU A 30 -19.13 23.97 1.70
C GLU A 30 -18.88 24.08 0.19
N ARG A 31 -19.82 23.65 -0.67
CA ARG A 31 -19.69 23.88 -2.12
C ARG A 31 -20.84 24.73 -2.66
N PRO A 32 -20.58 25.98 -3.12
CA PRO A 32 -21.62 26.75 -3.80
C PRO A 32 -21.99 26.06 -5.12
N ALA A 33 -23.28 25.99 -5.41
CA ALA A 33 -23.78 25.47 -6.68
C ALA A 33 -23.25 26.33 -7.84
N ALA A 34 -22.56 25.70 -8.80
CA ALA A 34 -22.17 26.37 -10.03
C ALA A 34 -23.41 26.51 -10.93
N LEU A 35 -23.69 27.75 -11.35
CA LEU A 35 -24.76 28.07 -12.28
C LEU A 35 -24.23 27.99 -13.71
N ASP A 36 -24.99 27.42 -14.63
CA ASP A 36 -24.70 27.53 -16.06
C ASP A 36 -24.93 28.97 -16.56
N ARG A 37 -24.60 29.22 -17.83
CA ARG A 37 -24.77 30.54 -18.47
C ARG A 37 -26.24 31.01 -18.55
N PHE A 38 -27.19 30.13 -18.21
CA PHE A 38 -28.63 30.38 -18.18
C PHE A 38 -29.20 30.39 -16.75
N GLY A 39 -28.35 30.41 -15.73
CA GLY A 39 -28.77 30.49 -14.32
C GLY A 39 -29.38 29.20 -13.78
N ARG A 40 -29.19 28.05 -14.43
CA ARG A 40 -29.64 26.75 -13.92
C ARG A 40 -28.53 26.12 -13.09
N SER A 41 -28.91 25.62 -11.92
CA SER A 41 -28.03 24.81 -11.09
C SER A 41 -27.77 23.48 -11.79
N TYR A 42 -26.49 23.17 -12.03
CA TYR A 42 -26.08 21.84 -12.48
C TYR A 42 -25.03 21.28 -11.53
N CYS A 43 -25.20 20.01 -11.17
CA CYS A 43 -24.21 19.26 -10.42
C CYS A 43 -23.28 18.58 -11.43
N PRO A 44 -22.02 19.00 -11.60
CA PRO A 44 -21.09 18.29 -12.47
C PRO A 44 -20.96 16.87 -11.97
N GLN A 45 -21.38 15.91 -12.80
CA GLN A 45 -21.13 14.49 -12.57
C GLN A 45 -19.63 14.25 -12.73
N PHE A 46 -18.87 14.53 -11.67
CA PHE A 46 -17.53 13.99 -11.53
C PHE A 46 -17.71 12.47 -11.45
N ARG A 47 -17.38 11.77 -12.53
CA ARG A 47 -17.19 10.33 -12.52
C ARG A 47 -16.08 10.09 -11.50
N HIS A 48 -16.46 9.73 -10.27
CA HIS A 48 -15.54 9.03 -9.38
C HIS A 48 -15.26 7.71 -10.08
N GLN A 49 -14.19 7.68 -10.87
CA GLN A 49 -13.59 6.43 -11.28
C GLN A 49 -13.01 5.86 -9.98
N SER A 50 -13.83 5.13 -9.25
CA SER A 50 -13.37 4.23 -8.21
C SER A 50 -12.42 3.29 -8.94
N SER A 51 -11.12 3.55 -8.84
CA SER A 51 -10.11 2.58 -9.25
C SER A 51 -10.37 1.34 -8.40
N GLU A 52 -10.98 0.33 -9.00
CA GLU A 52 -11.10 -0.98 -8.38
C GLU A 52 -9.67 -1.43 -8.10
N VAL A 53 -9.33 -1.50 -6.81
CA VAL A 53 -8.00 -1.94 -6.39
C VAL A 53 -7.93 -3.42 -6.72
N SER A 54 -7.20 -3.77 -7.78
CA SER A 54 -6.95 -5.17 -8.13
C SER A 54 -6.29 -5.85 -6.93
N MET A 55 -6.92 -6.90 -6.42
CA MET A 55 -6.38 -7.68 -5.31
C MET A 55 -5.18 -8.50 -5.79
N THR A 56 -4.18 -8.64 -4.94
CA THR A 56 -3.05 -9.56 -5.16
C THR A 56 -3.56 -10.99 -5.07
N HIS A 57 -3.27 -11.82 -6.09
CA HIS A 57 -3.62 -13.24 -6.09
C HIS A 57 -2.36 -14.08 -5.86
N ILE A 58 -2.37 -14.88 -4.78
CA ILE A 58 -1.28 -15.78 -4.41
C ILE A 58 -1.75 -17.21 -4.72
N ARG A 59 -1.02 -17.93 -5.56
CA ARG A 59 -1.42 -19.23 -6.10
C ARG A 59 -0.21 -20.14 -6.27
N THR A 60 -0.43 -21.45 -6.19
CA THR A 60 0.62 -22.47 -6.43
C THR A 60 0.71 -22.91 -7.89
N ASP A 61 -0.30 -22.64 -8.71
CA ASP A 61 -0.33 -22.95 -10.14
C ASP A 61 0.11 -21.75 -11.00
N ASN A 62 0.77 -22.03 -12.14
CA ASN A 62 1.23 -21.01 -13.10
C ASN A 62 1.93 -19.81 -12.44
N GLN A 63 2.87 -20.11 -11.54
CA GLN A 63 3.36 -19.13 -10.59
C GLN A 63 4.12 -18.00 -11.26
N PRO A 64 3.78 -16.74 -10.96
CA PRO A 64 4.67 -15.63 -11.25
C PRO A 64 5.93 -15.74 -10.38
N VAL A 65 7.00 -15.09 -10.83
CA VAL A 65 8.18 -14.90 -10.00
C VAL A 65 7.82 -13.96 -8.86
N THR A 66 8.05 -14.40 -7.63
CA THR A 66 7.83 -13.57 -6.44
C THR A 66 9.16 -13.06 -5.93
N GLN A 67 9.30 -11.74 -5.76
CA GLN A 67 10.38 -11.15 -4.99
C GLN A 67 9.81 -10.68 -3.65
N ILE A 68 10.40 -11.16 -2.55
CA ILE A 68 10.13 -10.62 -1.22
C ILE A 68 11.38 -9.86 -0.80
N THR A 69 11.21 -8.60 -0.42
CA THR A 69 12.29 -7.77 0.11
C THR A 69 11.95 -7.39 1.53
N ILE A 70 12.81 -7.76 2.46
CA ILE A 70 12.74 -7.34 3.85
C ILE A 70 13.72 -6.18 4.03
N VAL A 71 13.23 -5.10 4.62
CA VAL A 71 14.04 -3.92 4.93
C VAL A 71 13.91 -3.68 6.42
N ASP A 72 15.04 -3.74 7.12
CA ASP A 72 15.09 -3.36 8.53
C ASP A 72 15.09 -1.83 8.63
N SER A 73 14.34 -1.33 9.61
CA SER A 73 14.17 0.10 9.84
C SER A 73 14.26 0.40 11.32
N GLU A 74 14.91 1.50 11.64
CA GLU A 74 14.73 2.13 12.95
C GLU A 74 13.27 2.59 13.10
N PRO A 75 12.62 2.39 14.26
CA PRO A 75 11.20 2.75 14.44
C PRO A 75 10.88 4.20 14.06
N ASP A 76 11.78 5.13 14.40
CA ASP A 76 11.61 6.57 14.13
C ASP A 76 11.78 6.92 12.64
N LYS A 77 12.39 6.05 11.84
CA LYS A 77 12.63 6.24 10.40
C LYS A 77 11.66 5.46 9.51
N GLN A 78 10.85 4.56 10.09
CA GLN A 78 9.99 3.66 9.31
C GLN A 78 9.01 4.41 8.39
N SER A 79 8.47 5.54 8.84
CA SER A 79 7.54 6.33 8.04
C SER A 79 8.20 6.93 6.79
N GLU A 80 9.43 7.42 6.92
CA GLU A 80 10.20 7.97 5.80
C GLU A 80 10.61 6.86 4.83
N ALA A 81 11.17 5.76 5.35
CA ALA A 81 11.54 4.60 4.55
C ALA A 81 10.33 4.02 3.80
N LEU A 82 9.16 3.97 4.43
CA LEU A 82 7.92 3.53 3.80
C LEU A 82 7.49 4.45 2.66
N SER A 83 7.64 5.78 2.81
CA SER A 83 7.33 6.75 1.76
C SER A 83 8.21 6.53 0.53
N VAL A 84 9.52 6.38 0.73
CA VAL A 84 10.48 6.12 -0.36
C VAL A 84 10.18 4.78 -1.03
N MET A 85 9.89 3.74 -0.25
CA MET A 85 9.52 2.43 -0.77
C MET A 85 8.20 2.45 -1.55
N ALA A 86 7.23 3.28 -1.15
CA ALA A 86 5.98 3.45 -1.87
C ALA A 86 6.18 4.14 -3.23
N GLU A 87 7.07 5.12 -3.33
CA GLU A 87 7.43 5.76 -4.61
C GLU A 87 8.14 4.79 -5.54
N ARG A 88 9.12 4.05 -5.01
CA ARG A 88 9.80 2.97 -5.72
C ARG A 88 8.80 1.91 -6.22
N ALA A 89 7.84 1.54 -5.39
CA ALA A 89 6.78 0.59 -5.75
C ALA A 89 5.91 1.10 -6.91
N ARG A 90 5.53 2.38 -6.90
CA ARG A 90 4.79 3.01 -8.01
C ARG A 90 5.62 3.02 -9.29
N PHE A 91 6.92 3.30 -9.23
CA PHE A 91 7.78 3.20 -10.41
C PHE A 91 7.81 1.77 -10.97
N MET A 92 8.04 0.77 -10.11
CA MET A 92 8.06 -0.64 -10.50
C MET A 92 6.73 -1.08 -11.12
N ALA A 93 5.61 -0.55 -10.65
CA ALA A 93 4.28 -0.85 -11.19
C ALA A 93 4.08 -0.46 -12.67
N HIS A 94 4.92 0.43 -13.21
CA HIS A 94 4.86 0.85 -14.61
C HIS A 94 5.82 0.06 -15.52
N GLN A 95 6.62 -0.86 -14.97
CA GLN A 95 7.62 -1.59 -15.75
C GLN A 95 7.01 -2.82 -16.45
N PRO A 96 7.58 -3.26 -17.59
CA PRO A 96 7.08 -4.42 -18.32
C PRO A 96 7.07 -5.71 -17.49
N GLY A 97 5.96 -6.42 -17.49
CA GLY A 97 5.80 -7.71 -16.80
C GLY A 97 5.43 -7.59 -15.31
N PHE A 98 5.22 -6.37 -14.80
CA PHE A 98 4.65 -6.16 -13.48
C PHE A 98 3.28 -6.83 -13.35
N ILE A 99 3.03 -7.48 -12.21
CA ILE A 99 1.73 -8.09 -11.88
C ILE A 99 1.13 -7.41 -10.64
N SER A 100 1.85 -7.43 -9.52
CA SER A 100 1.36 -6.86 -8.27
C SER A 100 2.50 -6.44 -7.34
N ILE A 101 2.22 -5.49 -6.46
CA ILE A 101 3.09 -5.09 -5.35
C ILE A 101 2.26 -4.91 -4.09
N SER A 102 2.76 -5.39 -2.96
CA SER A 102 2.11 -5.25 -1.66
C SER A 102 3.15 -4.89 -0.62
N LEU A 103 3.10 -3.63 -0.18
CA LEU A 103 4.03 -3.07 0.79
C LEU A 103 3.42 -3.16 2.19
N HIS A 104 4.15 -3.80 3.10
CA HIS A 104 3.73 -4.06 4.46
C HIS A 104 4.69 -3.38 5.42
N ARG A 105 4.16 -2.81 6.50
CA ARG A 105 4.95 -2.42 7.66
C ARG A 105 4.71 -3.42 8.78
N SER A 106 5.75 -3.76 9.52
CA SER A 106 5.57 -4.49 10.76
C SER A 106 4.88 -3.62 11.81
N LEU A 107 4.18 -4.26 12.74
CA LEU A 107 3.44 -3.58 13.81
C LEU A 107 4.37 -3.06 14.92
N ASP A 108 5.59 -3.60 15.02
CA ASP A 108 6.62 -3.17 15.98
C ASP A 108 7.46 -1.99 15.46
N GLY A 109 7.22 -1.53 14.22
CA GLY A 109 7.93 -0.41 13.61
C GLY A 109 9.28 -0.76 12.98
N ARG A 110 9.74 -2.01 13.08
CA ARG A 110 11.13 -2.38 12.78
C ARG A 110 11.39 -2.91 11.37
N ARG A 111 10.34 -3.25 10.62
CA ARG A 111 10.47 -3.87 9.30
C ARG A 111 9.49 -3.30 8.29
N ILE A 112 9.94 -3.27 7.05
CA ILE A 112 9.11 -3.08 5.87
C ILE A 112 9.29 -4.32 5.00
N VAL A 113 8.19 -4.92 4.56
CA VAL A 113 8.20 -6.09 3.67
C VAL A 113 7.51 -5.73 2.37
N ASN A 114 8.24 -5.88 1.26
CA ASN A 114 7.72 -5.66 -0.07
C ASN A 114 7.54 -7.00 -0.79
N TYR A 115 6.29 -7.38 -1.06
CA TYR A 115 5.94 -8.56 -1.83
C TYR A 115 5.61 -8.14 -3.26
N VAL A 116 6.39 -8.63 -4.24
CA VAL A 116 6.26 -8.24 -5.65
C VAL A 116 6.08 -9.49 -6.51
N GLN A 117 5.09 -9.49 -7.40
CA GLN A 117 4.92 -10.52 -8.42
C GLN A 117 5.27 -10.00 -9.80
N TRP A 118 6.00 -10.80 -10.56
CA TRP A 118 6.41 -10.53 -11.92
C TRP A 118 6.18 -11.72 -12.84
N GLN A 119 5.94 -11.45 -14.13
CA GLN A 119 5.75 -12.52 -15.11
C GLN A 119 6.94 -13.48 -15.21
N ASN A 120 8.17 -12.98 -15.11
CA ASN A 120 9.39 -13.79 -15.13
C ASN A 120 10.58 -13.04 -14.54
N ARG A 121 11.69 -13.76 -14.33
CA ARG A 121 12.91 -13.27 -13.67
C ARG A 121 13.65 -12.22 -14.51
N ASP A 122 13.61 -12.34 -15.83
CA ASP A 122 14.37 -11.47 -16.73
C ASP A 122 13.75 -10.08 -16.84
N LEU A 123 12.41 -10.01 -16.89
CA LEU A 123 11.70 -8.74 -16.86
C LEU A 123 11.86 -8.04 -15.51
N LEU A 124 11.81 -8.80 -14.40
CA LEU A 124 12.09 -8.24 -13.06
C LEU A 124 13.52 -7.69 -12.96
N ARG A 125 14.51 -8.44 -13.46
CA ARG A 125 15.91 -7.97 -13.51
C ARG A 125 16.05 -6.71 -14.35
N SER A 126 15.38 -6.67 -15.50
CA SER A 126 15.41 -5.51 -16.41
C SER A 126 14.82 -4.26 -15.75
N ALA A 127 13.75 -4.41 -14.97
CA ALA A 127 13.14 -3.32 -14.21
C ALA A 127 14.13 -2.69 -13.20
N HIS A 128 14.90 -3.50 -12.46
CA HIS A 128 15.94 -3.00 -11.54
C HIS A 128 17.15 -2.39 -12.27
N GLN A 129 17.40 -2.77 -13.53
CA GLN A 129 18.50 -2.24 -14.34
C GLN A 129 18.15 -0.95 -15.09
N ALA A 130 16.88 -0.53 -15.08
CA ALA A 130 16.42 0.69 -15.71
C ALA A 130 17.28 1.90 -15.26
N PRO A 131 17.78 2.72 -16.21
CA PRO A 131 18.64 3.86 -15.87
C PRO A 131 18.00 4.85 -14.88
N GLU A 132 16.69 5.08 -15.02
CA GLU A 132 15.89 5.94 -14.13
C GLU A 132 15.86 5.36 -12.72
N PHE A 133 15.61 4.05 -12.60
CA PHE A 133 15.56 3.37 -11.31
C PHE A 133 16.89 3.47 -10.55
N ARG A 134 18.02 3.20 -11.24
CA ARG A 134 19.34 3.28 -10.62
C ARG A 134 19.73 4.71 -10.23
N ARG A 135 19.27 5.71 -10.99
CA ARG A 135 19.53 7.12 -10.68
C ARG A 135 18.79 7.57 -9.43
N GLU A 136 17.52 7.20 -9.29
CA GLU A 136 16.66 7.67 -8.20
C GLU A 136 16.83 6.85 -6.92
N TRP A 137 16.99 5.52 -7.03
CA TRP A 137 17.04 4.61 -5.87
C TRP A 137 18.32 3.80 -5.75
N GLY A 138 19.35 4.06 -6.55
CA GLY A 138 20.64 3.37 -6.45
C GLY A 138 21.39 3.61 -5.13
N HIS A 139 20.95 4.60 -4.35
CA HIS A 139 21.49 4.93 -3.02
C HIS A 139 20.57 4.50 -1.88
N PHE A 140 19.48 3.77 -2.16
CA PHE A 140 18.49 3.39 -1.16
C PHE A 140 19.10 2.54 -0.02
N ASP A 141 20.11 1.74 -0.32
CA ASP A 141 20.87 0.94 0.66
C ASP A 141 21.58 1.79 1.74
N GLN A 142 21.65 3.11 1.57
CA GLN A 142 22.22 4.03 2.57
C GLN A 142 21.18 4.50 3.60
N LEU A 143 19.89 4.28 3.36
CA LEU A 143 18.79 4.73 4.24
C LEU A 143 18.44 3.70 5.31
N THR A 144 18.80 2.43 5.09
CA THR A 144 18.39 1.30 5.93
C THR A 144 19.55 0.34 6.09
N ASP A 145 19.79 -0.13 7.31
CA ASP A 145 21.02 -0.86 7.63
C ASP A 145 21.08 -2.27 7.01
N GLU A 146 19.92 -2.86 6.69
CA GLU A 146 19.84 -4.19 6.05
C GLU A 146 18.66 -4.28 5.09
N ILE A 147 18.95 -4.62 3.82
CA ILE A 147 17.96 -4.92 2.78
C ILE A 147 18.25 -6.32 2.26
N ASP A 148 17.26 -7.20 2.34
CA ASP A 148 17.37 -8.61 1.94
C ASP A 148 16.34 -8.94 0.84
N PRO A 149 16.66 -8.70 -0.45
CA PRO A 149 15.79 -9.04 -1.56
C PRO A 149 16.07 -10.44 -2.09
N ASN A 150 15.08 -11.34 -2.00
CA ASN A 150 15.20 -12.71 -2.50
C ASN A 150 14.02 -13.10 -3.39
N LEU A 151 14.24 -14.14 -4.22
CA LEU A 151 13.22 -14.72 -5.07
C LEU A 151 12.62 -15.97 -4.43
N TYR A 152 11.30 -16.10 -4.53
CA TYR A 152 10.51 -17.14 -3.90
C TYR A 152 9.49 -17.71 -4.88
N GLU A 153 9.05 -18.92 -4.57
CA GLU A 153 7.88 -19.57 -5.15
C GLU A 153 6.88 -19.86 -4.01
N VAL A 154 5.60 -19.92 -4.35
CA VAL A 154 4.52 -20.23 -3.40
C VAL A 154 4.38 -21.74 -3.34
N THR A 155 4.77 -22.37 -2.23
CA THR A 155 4.69 -23.84 -2.11
C THR A 155 3.33 -24.32 -1.65
N GLU A 156 2.60 -23.49 -0.90
CA GLU A 156 1.32 -23.86 -0.29
C GLU A 156 0.46 -22.60 -0.06
N VAL A 157 -0.86 -22.74 -0.26
CA VAL A 157 -1.85 -21.72 0.09
C VAL A 157 -3.00 -22.45 0.78
N ILE A 158 -3.29 -22.03 2.01
CA ILE A 158 -4.40 -22.57 2.81
C ILE A 158 -5.36 -21.42 3.09
N GLU A 159 -6.62 -21.59 2.71
CA GLU A 159 -7.68 -20.63 2.97
C GLU A 159 -8.61 -21.17 4.06
N SER A 160 -9.15 -20.28 4.91
CA SER A 160 -10.08 -20.69 5.95
C SER A 160 -11.37 -21.22 5.31
N GLY A 161 -11.64 -22.53 5.44
CA GLY A 161 -12.88 -23.14 4.94
C GLY A 161 -12.71 -24.34 4.01
N GLN A 162 -11.50 -24.87 3.84
CA GLN A 162 -11.25 -26.21 3.29
C GLN A 162 -11.01 -27.24 4.40
#